data_AF-G5RS42-F1
#
_entry.id   AF-G5RS42-F1
#
_cell.length_a   1.000
_cell.length_b   1.000
_cell.length_c   1.000
_cell.angle_alpha   90.00
_cell.angle_beta   90.00
_cell.angle_gamma   90.00
#
_symmetry.space_group_name_H-M   'P 1'
#
loop_
_entity.id
_entity.type
_entity.pdbx_description
1 polymer ?
#
loop_
_entity_poly.entity_id
_entity_poly.type
_entity_poly.pdbx_seq_one_letter_code
_entity_poly.pdbx_strand_id
1 'polypeptide(L)' 'MFGNNVFTRVKRSENKKMAEIAHFLKENDLSVDTTVEVFITVSRDDRLIACGGIAGNIIKCVAISES' A
#
# COMPACT_ATOMS: atom_id res chain seq x y z
N MET A 1 16.55 -5.51 14.87
CA MET A 1 17.17 -4.51 13.98
C MET A 1 16.04 -4.05 13.07
N PHE A 2 15.48 -2.86 13.28
CA PHE A 2 14.41 -2.37 12.40
C PHE A 2 15.06 -2.10 11.05
N GLY A 3 14.76 -2.95 10.05
CA GLY A 3 15.13 -2.65 8.66
C GLY A 3 14.66 -1.24 8.30
N ASN A 4 15.35 -0.60 7.36
CA ASN A 4 15.02 0.76 6.94
C ASN A 4 13.61 0.81 6.34
N ASN A 5 12.62 1.06 7.17
CA ASN A 5 11.24 1.20 6.76
C ASN A 5 11.06 2.59 6.17
N VAL A 6 10.63 2.67 4.91
CA VAL A 6 10.32 3.90 4.20
C VAL A 6 8.82 4.05 4.09
N PHE A 7 8.29 5.14 4.66
CA PHE A 7 6.89 5.50 4.55
C PHE A 7 6.67 6.37 3.34
N THR A 8 5.74 5.99 2.46
CA THR A 8 5.45 6.74 1.23
C THR A 8 3.96 7.03 1.11
N ARG A 9 3.64 8.24 0.67
CA ARG A 9 2.29 8.60 0.22
C ARG A 9 2.21 8.40 -1.29
N VAL A 10 1.23 7.64 -1.76
CA VAL A 10 1.04 7.28 -3.17
C VAL A 10 -0.32 7.75 -3.66
N LYS A 11 -0.33 8.62 -4.66
CA LYS A 11 -1.54 9.06 -5.36
C LYS A 11 -1.91 8.07 -6.46
N ARG A 12 -3.18 8.04 -6.86
CA ARG A 12 -3.64 7.24 -8.01
C ARG A 12 -2.90 7.49 -9.31
N SER A 13 -2.43 8.72 -9.52
CA SER A 13 -1.67 9.09 -10.72
C SER A 13 -0.28 8.46 -10.78
N GLU A 14 0.24 7.92 -9.67
CA GLU A 14 1.54 7.24 -9.61
C GLU A 14 1.42 5.79 -10.08
N ASN A 15 1.15 5.60 -11.38
CA ASN A 15 0.81 4.31 -12.00
C ASN A 15 1.74 3.15 -11.60
N LYS A 16 3.06 3.38 -11.52
CA LYS A 16 4.03 2.33 -11.14
C LYS A 16 3.83 1.85 -9.70
N LYS A 17 3.71 2.77 -8.74
CA LYS A 17 3.49 2.43 -7.33
C LYS A 17 2.10 1.85 -7.11
N MET A 18 1.10 2.33 -7.86
CA MET A 18 -0.25 1.75 -7.82
C MET A 18 -0.28 0.30 -8.31
N ALA A 19 0.52 -0.05 -9.32
CA ALA A 19 0.64 -1.44 -9.77
C ALA A 19 1.27 -2.34 -8.70
N GLU A 20 2.28 -1.84 -7.99
CA GLU A 20 2.91 -2.54 -6.85
C GLU A 20 1.91 -2.78 -5.71
N ILE A 21 1.14 -1.75 -5.34
CA ILE A 21 0.08 -1.87 -4.32
C ILE A 21 -0.99 -2.88 -4.75
N ALA A 22 -1.43 -2.84 -6.01
CA ALA A 22 -2.43 -3.76 -6.52
C ALA A 22 -1.95 -5.22 -6.50
N HIS A 23 -0.67 -5.44 -6.83
CA HIS A 23 -0.05 -6.75 -6.73
C HIS A 23 0.01 -7.24 -5.28
N PHE A 24 0.52 -6.41 -4.37
CA PHE A 24 0.60 -6.73 -2.95
C PHE A 24 -0.76 -7.04 -2.33
N LEU A 25 -1.79 -6.24 -2.62
CA LEU A 25 -3.14 -6.52 -2.15
C LEU A 25 -3.66 -7.86 -2.69
N LYS A 26 -3.42 -8.16 -3.97
CA LYS A 26 -3.81 -9.43 -4.57
C LYS A 26 -3.12 -10.64 -3.93
N GLU A 27 -1.84 -10.51 -3.55
CA GLU A 27 -1.13 -11.56 -2.79
C GLU A 27 -1.73 -11.80 -1.40
N ASN A 28 -2.48 -10.83 -0.87
CA ASN A 28 -3.19 -10.91 0.41
C ASN A 28 -4.71 -11.10 0.22
N ASP A 29 -5.16 -11.62 -0.93
CA ASP A 29 -6.57 -11.85 -1.28
C ASP A 29 -7.47 -10.59 -1.21
N LEU A 30 -6.87 -9.42 -1.36
CA LEU A 30 -7.54 -8.13 -1.40
C LEU A 30 -7.49 -7.52 -2.82
N SER A 31 -8.29 -6.49 -3.02
CA SER A 31 -8.28 -5.69 -4.25
C SER A 31 -8.26 -4.20 -3.95
N VAL A 32 -7.84 -3.41 -4.94
CA VAL A 32 -7.86 -1.95 -4.83
C VAL A 32 -9.31 -1.45 -4.92
N ASP A 33 -9.80 -0.83 -3.86
CA ASP A 33 -11.09 -0.15 -3.84
C ASP A 33 -11.00 1.16 -4.63
N THR A 34 -11.91 1.38 -5.59
CA THR A 34 -11.93 2.55 -6.48
C THR A 34 -12.24 3.88 -5.77
N THR A 35 -12.68 3.84 -4.51
CA THR A 35 -12.94 5.02 -3.67
C THR A 35 -11.70 5.53 -2.92
N VAL A 36 -10.60 4.78 -2.90
CA VAL A 36 -9.36 5.21 -2.24
C VAL A 36 -8.71 6.37 -2.99
N GLU A 37 -8.55 7.51 -2.32
CA GLU A 37 -7.96 8.73 -2.89
C GLU A 37 -6.43 8.67 -2.88
N VAL A 38 -5.87 8.12 -1.81
CA VAL A 38 -4.43 8.06 -1.57
C VAL A 38 -4.08 6.83 -0.74
N PHE A 39 -2.94 6.22 -1.05
CA PHE A 39 -2.36 5.15 -0.25
C PHE A 39 -1.22 5.66 0.60
N ILE A 40 -1.10 5.11 1.81
CA ILE A 40 0.10 5.18 2.64
C ILE A 40 0.71 3.78 2.61
N THR A 41 1.99 3.70 2.26
CA THR A 41 2.72 2.44 2.15
C THR A 41 3.95 2.42 3.05
N VAL A 42 4.37 1.22 3.41
CA VAL A 42 5.64 0.96 4.07
C VAL A 42 6.43 -0.01 3.21
N SER A 43 7.62 0.39 2.81
CA SER A 43 8.57 -0.49 2.13
C SER A 43 9.77 -0.75 3.04
N ARG A 44 10.31 -1.96 3.00
CA ARG A 44 11.57 -2.35 3.65
C ARG A 44 12.45 -3.00 2.59
N ASP A 45 13.70 -2.57 2.50
CA ASP A 45 14.67 -3.11 1.53
C ASP A 45 14.09 -3.12 0.09
N ASP A 46 13.48 -2.00 -0.29
CA ASP A 46 12.80 -1.77 -1.58
C ASP A 46 11.60 -2.69 -1.88
N ARG A 47 11.10 -3.44 -0.89
CA ARG A 47 9.90 -4.26 -1.00
C ARG A 47 8.75 -3.68 -0.20
N LEU A 48 7.57 -3.55 -0.82
CA LEU A 48 6.34 -3.19 -0.12
C LEU A 48 5.97 -4.27 0.92
N ILE A 49 5.88 -3.87 2.19
CA ILE A 49 5.51 -4.76 3.32
C ILE A 49 4.18 -4.37 3.97
N ALA A 50 3.69 -3.15 3.74
CA ALA A 50 2.38 -2.75 4.22
C ALA A 50 1.76 -1.66 3.35
N CYS A 51 0.43 -1.64 3.30
CA CYS A 51 -0.30 -0.51 2.73
C CYS A 51 -1.63 -0.28 3.45
N GLY A 52 -2.12 0.95 3.35
CA GLY A 52 -3.47 1.35 3.74
C GLY A 52 -3.94 2.51 2.86
N GLY A 53 -5.15 2.38 2.31
CA GLY A 53 -5.80 3.39 1.49
C GLY A 53 -6.72 4.29 2.30
N ILE A 54 -6.67 5.60 2.06
CA ILE A 54 -7.59 6.58 2.66
C ILE A 54 -8.71 6.88 1.66
N ALA A 55 -9.96 6.68 2.07
CA ALA A 55 -11.17 7.06 1.35
C ALA A 55 -12.05 7.90 2.29
N GLY A 56 -12.05 9.23 2.10
CA GLY A 56 -12.64 10.16 3.07
C GLY A 56 -12.07 9.96 4.48
N ASN A 57 -12.92 9.56 5.43
CA ASN A 57 -12.57 9.29 6.83
C ASN A 57 -12.35 7.80 7.15
N ILE A 58 -12.24 6.94 6.14
CA ILE A 58 -12.11 5.49 6.29
C ILE A 58 -10.75 5.03 5.78
N ILE A 59 -10.09 4.15 6.54
CA ILE A 59 -8.94 3.40 6.05
C ILE A 59 -9.45 2.08 5.46
N LYS A 60 -9.11 1.81 4.20
CA LYS A 60 -9.45 0.63 3.41
C LYS A 60 -8.20 -0.02 2.84
N CYS A 61 -8.34 -1.19 2.20
CA CYS A 61 -7.22 -1.88 1.54
C CYS A 61 -6.00 -2.01 2.47
N VAL A 62 -6.23 -2.48 3.70
CA VAL A 62 -5.21 -2.57 4.74
C VAL A 62 -4.61 -3.96 4.72
N ALA A 63 -3.31 -4.04 4.50
CA ALA A 63 -2.55 -5.29 4.59
C ALA A 63 -1.14 -5.01 5.11
N ILE A 64 -0.62 -5.95 5.91
CA ILE A 64 0.74 -5.98 6.41
C ILE A 64 1.26 -7.40 6.19
N SER A 65 2.41 -7.53 5.54
CA SER A 65 3.11 -8.80 5.40
C SER A 65 4.10 -8.94 6.56
N GLU A 66 4.13 -10.11 7.19
CA GLU A 66 5.11 -10.45 8.22
C GLU A 66 6.50 -10.83 7.67
N SER A 67 6.70 -10.73 6.35
CA SER A 67 7.96 -11.09 5.66
C SER A 67 9.15 -10.20 6.04
#